data_AF-A0A353QFX0-F1
#
_entry.id   AF-A0A353QFX0-F1
#
_cell.length_a   1.000
_cell.length_b   1.000
_cell.length_c   1.000
_cell.angle_alpha   90.00
_cell.angle_beta   90.00
_cell.angle_gamma   90.00
#
_symmetry.space_group_name_H-M   'P 1'
#
loop_
_entity.id
_entity.type
_entity.pdbx_description
1 polymer ?
#
loop_
_entity_poly.entity_id
_entity_poly.type
_entity_poly.pdbx_seq_one_letter_code
_entity_poly.pdbx_strand_id
1 'polypeptide(L)'
;MNGNKSVKAVFSKLTYPLNITVNPEGTGTVTPELVIKAGKDYEHGQTVRLTATPTTAGYLFTDWGGDLSGSENPAELLIDSAKSVTANFAEAKMEIVTQPAASIAGQTLGGFPTVKVTTKADGTPIPNVAINVTEK
;
A
#
# COMPACT_ATOMS: atom_id res chain seq x y z
N MET A 1 35.61 54.40 14.15
CA MET A 1 35.78 52.95 13.95
C MET A 1 34.51 52.38 13.33
N ASN A 2 34.38 52.38 11.99
CA ASN A 2 33.27 51.71 11.30
C ASN A 2 33.87 50.69 10.34
N GLY A 3 34.23 49.52 10.87
CA GLY A 3 34.63 48.38 10.06
C GLY A 3 33.41 47.66 9.52
N ASN A 4 33.47 47.20 8.27
CA ASN A 4 32.44 46.36 7.69
C ASN A 4 32.22 45.11 8.55
N LYS A 5 30.98 44.89 8.97
CA LYS A 5 30.56 43.66 9.65
C LYS A 5 29.91 42.75 8.62
N SER A 6 30.47 41.57 8.42
CA SER A 6 29.84 40.53 7.61
C SER A 6 28.93 39.69 8.50
N VAL A 7 27.66 39.54 8.11
CA VAL A 7 26.70 38.65 8.75
C VAL A 7 26.49 37.46 7.81
N LYS A 8 26.77 36.25 8.29
CA LYS A 8 26.52 35.01 7.55
C LYS A 8 25.22 34.40 8.06
N ALA A 9 24.22 34.26 7.18
CA ALA A 9 23.06 33.43 7.46
C ALA A 9 23.42 31.95 7.22
N VAL A 10 23.09 31.09 8.19
CA VAL A 10 23.21 29.63 8.06
C VAL A 10 21.79 29.09 7.95
N PHE A 11 21.49 28.45 6.82
CA PHE A 11 20.21 27.76 6.61
C PHE A 11 20.45 26.26 6.67
N SER A 12 19.78 25.58 7.58
CA SER A 12 19.70 24.12 7.64
C SER A 12 18.32 23.67 7.18
N LYS A 13 18.25 22.58 6.41
CA LYS A 13 16.97 22.02 5.99
C LYS A 13 16.29 21.36 7.21
N LEU A 14 15.01 21.62 7.37
CA LEU A 14 14.21 21.01 8.45
C LEU A 14 13.98 19.53 8.11
N THR A 15 14.11 18.65 9.10
CA THR A 15 13.87 17.22 8.95
C THR A 15 12.71 16.77 9.83
N TYR A 16 12.01 15.73 9.40
CA TYR A 16 10.86 15.18 10.10
C TYR A 16 10.93 13.64 10.21
N PRO A 17 10.42 13.07 11.32
CA PRO A 17 10.31 11.63 11.47
C PRO A 17 9.17 11.07 10.62
N LEU A 18 9.36 9.87 10.07
CA LEU A 18 8.33 9.04 9.46
C LEU A 18 8.22 7.73 10.23
N ASN A 19 7.09 7.53 10.90
CA ASN A 19 6.76 6.28 11.57
C ASN A 19 5.98 5.38 10.62
N ILE A 20 6.42 4.13 10.47
CA ILE A 20 5.76 3.15 9.61
C ILE A 20 5.37 1.95 10.48
N THR A 21 4.11 1.56 10.37
CA THR A 21 3.54 0.42 11.10
C THR A 21 2.89 -0.55 10.13
N VAL A 22 2.88 -1.83 10.48
CA VAL A 22 2.21 -2.89 9.74
C VAL A 22 1.14 -3.48 10.64
N ASN A 23 -0.08 -3.61 10.12
CA ASN A 23 -1.22 -4.11 10.86
C ASN A 23 -1.95 -5.19 10.06
N PRO A 24 -2.08 -6.42 10.60
CA PRO A 24 -1.45 -6.95 11.81
C PRO A 24 0.08 -7.08 11.68
N GLU A 25 0.82 -7.02 12.79
CA GLU A 25 2.27 -7.17 12.77
C GLU A 25 2.71 -8.51 12.14
N GLY A 26 3.80 -8.48 11.38
CA GLY A 26 4.37 -9.68 10.75
C GLY A 26 3.62 -10.20 9.51
N THR A 27 2.53 -9.57 9.09
CA THR A 27 1.77 -9.96 7.88
C THR A 27 2.35 -9.42 6.58
N GLY A 28 3.16 -8.36 6.68
CA GLY A 28 3.80 -7.72 5.56
C GLY A 28 4.98 -6.85 5.97
N THR A 29 5.54 -6.17 4.97
CA THR A 29 6.59 -5.16 5.13
C THR A 29 6.23 -3.93 4.31
N VAL A 30 6.75 -2.79 4.72
CA VAL A 30 6.69 -1.55 3.95
C VAL A 30 8.10 -1.15 3.61
N THR A 31 8.39 -1.03 2.32
CA THR A 31 9.69 -0.58 1.82
C THR A 31 9.58 0.88 1.39
N PRO A 32 10.22 1.81 2.10
CA PRO A 32 10.32 3.20 1.66
C PRO A 32 11.42 3.33 0.62
N GLU A 33 11.07 3.88 -0.53
CA GLU A 33 11.99 4.32 -1.57
C GLU A 33 11.97 5.85 -1.62
N LEU A 34 13.09 6.47 -1.25
CA LEU A 34 13.26 7.91 -1.40
C LEU A 34 13.23 8.24 -2.89
N VAL A 35 12.31 9.11 -3.31
CA VAL A 35 12.32 9.60 -4.69
C VAL A 35 13.54 10.51 -4.94
N ILE A 36 14.26 11.00 -3.91
CA ILE A 36 15.59 11.63 -4.07
C ILE A 36 16.54 11.39 -2.86
N LYS A 37 17.83 11.17 -3.16
CA LYS A 37 19.03 10.85 -2.36
C LYS A 37 19.05 11.14 -0.83
N ALA A 38 19.20 10.04 -0.09
CA ALA A 38 20.03 9.76 1.10
C ALA A 38 20.04 10.73 2.31
N GLY A 39 19.61 10.22 3.48
CA GLY A 39 20.12 10.71 4.77
C GLY A 39 19.33 10.44 6.05
N LYS A 40 18.79 9.23 6.32
CA LYS A 40 18.17 8.73 7.59
C LYS A 40 17.07 9.56 8.29
N ASP A 41 16.94 10.85 8.02
CA ASP A 41 15.80 11.70 8.32
C ASP A 41 15.23 12.22 6.98
N TYR A 42 13.91 12.42 6.94
CA TYR A 42 13.27 12.92 5.73
C TYR A 42 13.25 14.45 5.77
N GLU A 43 13.82 15.07 4.74
CA GLU A 43 13.86 16.52 4.67
C GLU A 43 12.46 17.08 4.31
N HIS A 44 12.12 18.24 4.85
CA HIS A 44 10.88 18.94 4.50
C HIS A 44 10.78 19.15 2.99
N GLY A 45 9.61 18.84 2.44
CA GLY A 45 9.29 18.89 1.02
C GLY A 45 9.76 17.68 0.20
N GLN A 46 10.29 16.63 0.83
CA GLN A 46 10.62 15.38 0.13
C GLN A 46 9.37 14.52 -0.11
N THR A 47 9.33 13.85 -1.26
CA THR A 47 8.35 12.80 -1.55
C THR A 47 8.98 11.42 -1.36
N VAL A 48 8.32 10.58 -0.58
CA VAL A 48 8.72 9.18 -0.30
C VAL A 48 7.73 8.25 -0.98
N ARG A 49 8.22 7.27 -1.73
CA ARG A 49 7.39 6.21 -2.30
C ARG A 49 7.36 5.03 -1.35
N LEU A 50 6.20 4.68 -0.83
CA LEU A 50 6.00 3.54 0.07
C LEU A 50 5.40 2.36 -0.69
N THR A 51 6.06 1.21 -0.61
CA THR A 51 5.57 -0.04 -1.21
C THR A 51 5.22 -1.03 -0.11
N ALA A 52 3.95 -1.41 0.02
CA ALA A 52 3.50 -2.46 0.91
C ALA A 52 3.64 -3.83 0.24
N THR A 53 4.32 -4.79 0.87
CA THR A 53 4.51 -6.14 0.35
C THR A 53 4.07 -7.18 1.39
N PRO A 54 3.09 -8.04 1.09
CA PRO A 54 2.70 -9.11 2.00
C PRO A 54 3.85 -10.13 2.13
N THR A 55 4.12 -10.59 3.35
CA THR A 55 5.18 -11.58 3.64
C THR A 55 4.61 -12.91 4.11
N THR A 56 3.36 -12.91 4.58
CA THR A 56 2.70 -14.10 5.09
C THR A 56 1.70 -14.64 4.07
N ALA A 57 1.75 -15.95 3.82
CA ALA A 57 0.82 -16.61 2.91
C ALA A 57 -0.63 -16.40 3.36
N GLY A 58 -1.50 -16.10 2.40
CA GLY A 58 -2.91 -15.83 2.64
C GLY A 58 -3.21 -14.40 3.08
N TYR A 59 -2.23 -13.52 3.29
CA TYR A 59 -2.47 -12.10 3.55
C TYR A 59 -2.24 -11.26 2.29
N LEU A 60 -3.08 -10.24 2.09
CA LEU A 60 -2.94 -9.26 1.03
C LEU A 60 -3.06 -7.85 1.60
N PHE A 61 -2.37 -6.90 0.97
CA PHE A 61 -2.48 -5.48 1.28
C PHE A 61 -3.90 -4.98 0.96
N THR A 62 -4.51 -4.26 1.88
CA THR A 62 -5.85 -3.68 1.69
C THR A 62 -5.77 -2.19 1.45
N ASP A 63 -5.13 -1.45 2.34
CA ASP A 63 -5.16 0.01 2.35
C ASP A 63 -4.06 0.60 3.23
N TRP A 64 -3.77 1.87 3.00
CA TRP A 64 -2.99 2.72 3.88
C TRP A 64 -3.86 3.44 4.89
N GLY A 65 -3.32 3.66 6.09
CA GLY A 65 -3.89 4.53 7.11
C GLY A 65 -2.89 5.54 7.67
N GLY A 66 -3.39 6.44 8.52
CA GLY A 66 -2.62 7.54 9.09
C GLY A 66 -2.54 8.72 8.13
N ASP A 67 -1.32 9.16 7.81
CA ASP A 67 -1.04 10.25 6.86
C ASP A 67 -1.16 9.83 5.38
N LEU A 68 -1.43 8.55 5.10
CA LEU A 68 -1.84 8.05 3.78
C LEU A 68 -3.24 7.43 3.87
N SER A 69 -3.89 7.29 2.72
CA SER A 69 -5.20 6.64 2.62
C SER A 69 -5.37 5.94 1.28
N GLY A 70 -6.36 5.04 1.21
CA GLY A 70 -6.67 4.30 0.00
C GLY A 70 -5.74 3.13 -0.24
N SER A 71 -5.90 2.49 -1.40
CA SER A 71 -5.26 1.21 -1.72
C SER A 71 -4.19 1.29 -2.80
N GLU A 72 -3.83 2.48 -3.24
CA GLU A 72 -2.77 2.66 -4.24
C GLU A 72 -1.45 2.12 -3.68
N ASN A 73 -0.77 1.25 -4.43
CA ASN A 73 0.47 0.63 -3.99
C ASN A 73 1.35 0.36 -5.21
N PRO A 74 2.52 1.01 -5.34
CA PRO A 74 3.15 1.94 -4.38
C PRO A 74 2.39 3.27 -4.20
N ALA A 75 2.49 3.89 -3.03
CA ALA A 75 1.90 5.21 -2.73
C ALA A 75 2.97 6.29 -2.51
N GLU A 76 2.67 7.55 -2.85
CA GLU A 76 3.56 8.70 -2.62
C GLU A 76 3.14 9.51 -1.38
N LEU A 77 4.10 9.86 -0.53
CA LEU A 77 3.91 10.66 0.68
C LEU A 77 4.82 11.88 0.67
N LEU A 78 4.23 13.08 0.79
CA LEU A 78 4.96 14.33 1.00
C LEU A 78 5.30 14.53 2.48
N ILE A 79 6.57 14.81 2.77
CA ILE A 79 7.06 15.09 4.12
C ILE A 79 7.06 16.60 4.37
N ASP A 80 5.95 17.13 4.88
CA ASP A 80 5.81 18.54 5.31
C ASP A 80 5.78 18.71 6.84
N SER A 81 5.61 17.60 7.56
CA SER A 81 5.54 17.50 9.02
C SER A 81 6.06 16.12 9.47
N ALA A 82 6.05 15.86 10.78
CA ALA A 82 6.12 14.48 11.26
C ALA A 82 4.97 13.67 10.65
N LYS A 83 5.28 12.45 10.17
CA LYS A 83 4.32 11.57 9.50
C LYS A 83 4.24 10.21 10.19
N SER A 84 3.07 9.59 10.12
CA SER A 84 2.77 8.25 10.60
C SER A 84 1.90 7.53 9.58
N VAL A 85 2.40 6.41 9.05
CA VAL A 85 1.68 5.58 8.08
C VAL A 85 1.50 4.17 8.63
N THR A 86 0.33 3.60 8.38
CA THR A 86 0.02 2.19 8.67
C THR A 86 -0.29 1.49 7.37
N ALA A 87 0.37 0.36 7.08
CA ALA A 87 -0.04 -0.55 6.02
C ALA A 87 -0.95 -1.62 6.61
N ASN A 88 -2.20 -1.66 6.13
CA ASN A 88 -3.17 -2.66 6.54
C ASN A 88 -3.13 -3.87 5.61
N PHE A 89 -3.14 -5.05 6.22
CA PHE A 89 -3.21 -6.34 5.53
C PHE A 89 -4.37 -7.15 6.10
N ALA A 90 -5.01 -7.93 5.25
CA ALA A 90 -6.09 -8.83 5.66
C ALA A 90 -5.85 -10.23 5.12
N GLU A 91 -6.26 -11.23 5.91
CA GLU A 91 -6.34 -12.60 5.43
C GLU A 91 -7.38 -12.66 4.30
N ALA A 92 -6.97 -13.19 3.15
CA ALA A 92 -7.77 -13.28 1.94
C ALA A 92 -8.47 -14.64 1.86
N LYS A 93 -9.70 -14.63 1.38
CA LYS A 93 -10.45 -15.82 0.96
C LYS A 93 -10.91 -15.67 -0.49
N MET A 94 -11.00 -16.80 -1.17
CA MET A 94 -11.51 -16.88 -2.54
C MET A 94 -12.86 -17.60 -2.54
N GLU A 95 -13.84 -17.04 -3.23
CA GLU A 95 -15.18 -17.63 -3.35
C GLU A 95 -15.62 -17.65 -4.81
N ILE A 96 -16.23 -18.76 -5.24
CA ILE A 96 -16.96 -18.83 -6.52
C ILE A 96 -18.29 -18.10 -6.32
N VAL A 97 -18.51 -17.06 -7.10
CA VAL A 97 -19.68 -16.18 -6.95
C VAL A 97 -20.80 -16.62 -7.87
N THR A 98 -20.46 -16.98 -9.10
CA THR A 98 -21.40 -17.54 -10.06
C THR A 98 -20.81 -18.79 -10.64
N GLN A 99 -21.56 -19.88 -10.61
CA GLN A 99 -21.32 -21.01 -11.49
C GLN A 99 -22.27 -20.87 -12.69
N PRO A 100 -21.83 -21.16 -13.93
CA PRO A 100 -22.78 -21.31 -15.03
C PRO A 100 -23.86 -22.31 -14.62
N ALA A 101 -25.12 -22.04 -14.98
CA ALA A 101 -26.29 -22.73 -14.47
C ALA A 101 -26.18 -24.26 -14.58
N ALA A 102 -27.01 -24.98 -13.79
CA ALA A 102 -27.13 -26.44 -13.82
C ALA A 102 -27.00 -26.98 -15.25
N SER A 103 -25.96 -27.77 -15.49
CA SER A 103 -25.69 -28.36 -16.79
C SER A 103 -26.72 -29.42 -17.12
N ILE A 104 -27.33 -29.31 -18.29
CA ILE A 104 -28.01 -30.43 -18.93
C ILE A 104 -26.97 -31.16 -19.78
N ALA A 105 -26.92 -32.50 -19.70
CA ALA A 105 -26.02 -33.29 -20.54
C ALA A 105 -26.21 -32.93 -22.03
N GLY A 106 -25.11 -32.58 -22.69
CA GLY A 106 -25.10 -32.24 -24.13
C GLY A 106 -25.31 -30.77 -24.47
N GLN A 107 -25.46 -29.85 -23.50
CA GLN A 107 -25.47 -28.41 -23.77
C GLN A 107 -24.12 -27.76 -23.45
N THR A 108 -23.73 -26.77 -24.26
CA THR A 108 -22.60 -25.88 -23.96
C THR A 108 -22.93 -25.04 -22.73
N LEU A 109 -22.06 -25.02 -21.73
CA LEU A 109 -22.19 -24.14 -20.58
C LEU A 109 -21.97 -22.68 -21.03
N GLY A 110 -22.93 -21.81 -20.69
CA GLY A 110 -22.83 -20.38 -20.97
C GLY A 110 -22.03 -19.66 -19.89
N GLY A 111 -20.81 -19.23 -20.23
CA GLY A 111 -19.99 -18.33 -19.42
C GLY A 111 -19.03 -19.02 -18.44
N PHE A 112 -17.95 -18.31 -18.11
CA PHE A 112 -16.99 -18.73 -17.10
C PHE A 112 -17.56 -18.51 -15.70
N PRO A 113 -17.19 -19.35 -14.70
CA PRO A 113 -17.48 -19.00 -13.32
C PRO A 113 -16.77 -17.70 -12.95
N THR A 114 -17.40 -16.89 -12.11
CA THR A 114 -16.76 -15.70 -11.55
C THR A 114 -16.23 -16.02 -10.16
N VAL A 115 -15.05 -15.50 -9.84
CA VAL A 115 -14.40 -15.65 -8.54
C VAL A 115 -14.20 -14.26 -7.94
N LYS A 116 -14.45 -14.13 -6.64
CA LYS A 116 -14.09 -12.92 -5.87
C LYS A 116 -13.00 -13.27 -4.86
N VAL A 117 -12.09 -12.32 -4.68
CA VAL A 117 -11.15 -12.30 -3.55
C VAL A 117 -11.63 -11.25 -2.57
N THR A 118 -11.86 -11.68 -1.34
CA THR A 118 -12.36 -10.83 -0.27
C THR A 118 -11.55 -11.06 0.99
N THR A 119 -11.63 -10.12 1.92
CA THR A 119 -11.17 -10.32 3.29
C THR A 119 -11.95 -11.47 3.93
N LYS A 120 -11.27 -12.30 4.70
CA LYS A 120 -11.89 -13.42 5.42
C LYS A 120 -12.79 -12.95 6.56
N ALA A 121 -12.46 -11.80 7.16
CA ALA A 121 -13.14 -11.27 8.33
C ALA A 121 -14.57 -10.76 8.01
N ASP A 122 -14.73 -9.98 6.93
CA ASP A 122 -15.98 -9.28 6.64
C ASP A 122 -16.45 -9.40 5.18
N GLY A 123 -15.70 -10.06 4.30
CA GLY A 123 -16.10 -10.25 2.91
C GLY A 123 -15.91 -9.00 2.04
N THR A 124 -15.21 -7.98 2.53
CA THR A 124 -14.87 -6.79 1.75
C THR A 124 -13.95 -7.16 0.59
N PRO A 125 -14.20 -6.68 -0.65
CA PRO A 125 -13.29 -6.89 -1.77
C PRO A 125 -11.89 -6.34 -1.48
N ILE A 126 -10.87 -7.15 -1.77
CA ILE A 126 -9.48 -6.69 -1.66
C ILE A 126 -9.10 -5.94 -2.95
N PRO A 127 -8.69 -4.67 -2.87
CA PRO A 127 -8.39 -3.87 -4.04
C PRO A 127 -7.13 -4.35 -4.77
N ASN A 128 -7.00 -3.99 -6.05
CA ASN A 128 -5.84 -4.30 -6.89
C ASN A 128 -5.51 -5.79 -7.07
N VAL A 129 -6.49 -6.68 -6.84
CA VAL A 129 -6.40 -8.12 -7.11
C VAL A 129 -7.10 -8.43 -8.43
N ALA A 130 -6.34 -8.84 -9.45
CA ALA A 130 -6.88 -9.32 -10.72
C ALA A 130 -7.03 -10.86 -10.71
N ILE A 131 -8.17 -11.36 -11.17
CA ILE A 131 -8.46 -12.81 -11.24
C ILE A 131 -8.76 -13.20 -12.69
N ASN A 132 -7.98 -14.16 -13.20
CA ASN A 132 -8.18 -14.75 -14.52
C ASN A 132 -8.66 -16.19 -14.37
N VAL A 133 -9.77 -16.54 -15.02
CA VAL A 133 -10.32 -17.89 -15.09
C VAL A 133 -10.12 -18.41 -16.52
N THR A 134 -9.43 -19.54 -16.67
CA THR A 134 -9.16 -20.16 -17.98
C THR A 134 -9.67 -21.60 -18.01
N GLU A 135 -10.14 -22.04 -19.18
CA GLU A 135 -10.40 -23.47 -19.43
C GLU A 135 -9.09 -24.27 -19.48
N LYS A 136 -9.18 -25.57 -19.15
CA LYS A 136 -8.06 -26.51 -19.15
C LYS A 136 -8.09 -27.38 -20.40
#